data_AF-A0A1Z4GAI9-F1
#
_entry.id   AF-A0A1Z4GAI9-F1
#
_cell.length_a   1.000
_cell.length_b   1.000
_cell.length_c   1.000
_cell.angle_alpha   90.00
_cell.angle_beta   90.00
_cell.angle_gamma   90.00
#
_symmetry.space_group_name_H-M   'P 1'
#
loop_
_entity.id
_entity.type
_entity.pdbx_description
1 polymer ?
#
loop_
_entity_poly.entity_id
_entity_poly.type
_entity_poly.pdbx_seq_one_letter_code
_entity_poly.pdbx_strand_id
1 'polypeptide(L)'
;MQMLDSIVTQLSQIPESLQTSLQDIIYNIEIQSAYCIKHPDYKPLELPESAVSRFQQLPAALQKKFLSLQLRGFLYGIYYNNSLKSSLTANTETNNVALNQNLENNTLLGVDVAFYERLHESNRGEGYWNYNWQIVQENLDNTLTVQKDGLTLQIERSRHLLPQNQFPSVGKYVAIKMPKNLVQNGFYMAVANAGTATNRERLVRVYFNLTPEGAGAVMETLTTQLNFLEIPFSFKALYNPSDYERYDSAVFYFDKNDYEVIHPVLERVYAECQFYFQPEIPLFTKFIAPGLAIAEEPNRRFAEQESFGTHRCQIIANGLLNAWEQENDTPANRITAIFEQFSLSQVELQRPYLNANSQDIYMPLF
;
A
#
# COMPACT_ATOMS: atom_id res chain seq x y z
N MET A 1 38.18 5.46 -4.05
CA MET A 1 37.91 6.57 -4.99
C MET A 1 36.85 6.17 -6.01
N GLN A 2 37.09 5.19 -6.90
CA GLN A 2 36.11 4.79 -7.93
C GLN A 2 34.68 4.44 -7.43
N MET A 3 34.54 3.73 -6.30
CA MET A 3 33.22 3.44 -5.69
C MET A 3 32.50 4.70 -5.20
N LEU A 4 33.22 5.63 -4.56
CA LEU A 4 32.65 6.88 -4.05
C LEU A 4 32.27 7.82 -5.19
N ASP A 5 33.11 7.91 -6.24
CA ASP A 5 32.81 8.69 -7.44
C ASP A 5 31.57 8.13 -8.17
N SER A 6 31.39 6.79 -8.16
CA SER A 6 30.20 6.13 -8.69
C SER A 6 28.95 6.45 -7.86
N ILE A 7 29.03 6.43 -6.54
CA ILE A 7 27.91 6.77 -5.64
C ILE A 7 27.49 8.24 -5.81
N VAL A 8 28.43 9.17 -5.87
CA VAL A 8 28.14 10.60 -6.10
C VAL A 8 27.42 10.80 -7.43
N THR A 9 27.88 10.12 -8.47
CA THR A 9 27.23 10.14 -9.80
C THR A 9 25.81 9.57 -9.72
N GLN A 10 25.62 8.43 -9.05
CA GLN A 10 24.31 7.80 -8.88
C GLN A 10 23.34 8.66 -8.04
N LEU A 11 23.85 9.37 -7.03
CA LEU A 11 23.08 10.31 -6.21
C LEU A 11 22.59 11.52 -7.01
N SER A 12 23.39 12.04 -7.94
CA SER A 12 22.95 13.13 -8.82
C SER A 12 21.83 12.75 -9.79
N GLN A 13 21.57 11.45 -9.97
CA GLN A 13 20.60 10.92 -10.93
C GLN A 13 19.28 10.49 -10.28
N ILE A 14 19.18 10.49 -8.95
CA ILE A 14 17.92 10.21 -8.23
C ILE A 14 17.07 11.48 -8.12
N PRO A 15 15.73 11.37 -8.01
CA PRO A 15 14.85 12.54 -7.84
C PRO A 15 15.23 13.38 -6.61
N GLU A 16 15.08 14.71 -6.69
CA GLU A 16 15.45 15.64 -5.61
C GLU A 16 14.75 15.33 -4.29
N SER A 17 13.45 14.99 -4.32
CA SER A 17 12.70 14.57 -3.13
C SER A 17 13.29 13.33 -2.45
N LEU A 18 13.78 12.39 -3.25
CA LEU A 18 14.48 11.20 -2.77
C LEU A 18 15.87 11.53 -2.24
N GLN A 19 16.60 12.45 -2.87
CA GLN A 19 17.90 12.93 -2.36
C GLN A 19 17.74 13.54 -0.96
N THR A 20 16.79 14.47 -0.81
CA THR A 20 16.54 15.15 0.47
C THR A 20 16.13 14.17 1.56
N SER A 21 15.22 13.26 1.25
CA SER A 21 14.77 12.24 2.21
C SER A 21 15.89 11.27 2.58
N LEU A 22 16.72 10.84 1.63
CA LEU A 22 17.87 9.97 1.91
C LEU A 22 18.91 10.68 2.77
N GLN A 23 19.20 11.96 2.50
CA GLN A 23 20.10 12.74 3.33
C GLN A 23 19.59 12.79 4.77
N ASP A 24 18.32 13.14 4.98
CA ASP A 24 17.72 13.17 6.31
C ASP A 24 17.81 11.79 7.00
N ILE A 25 17.42 10.71 6.31
CA ILE A 25 17.55 9.32 6.80
C ILE A 25 18.99 9.01 7.24
N ILE A 26 19.97 9.38 6.42
CA ILE A 26 21.39 9.03 6.64
C ILE A 26 22.00 9.83 7.79
N TYR A 27 21.64 11.10 7.94
CA TYR A 27 22.27 11.97 8.94
C TYR A 27 21.52 11.98 10.28
N ASN A 28 20.20 11.78 10.28
CA ASN A 28 19.36 12.06 11.43
C ASN A 28 18.76 10.83 12.11
N ILE A 29 18.67 9.67 11.43
CA ILE A 29 18.25 8.42 12.10
C ILE A 29 19.41 7.84 12.91
N GLU A 30 19.20 7.60 14.19
CA GLU A 30 20.19 6.97 15.08
C GLU A 30 19.64 5.66 15.65
N ILE A 31 20.36 4.56 15.43
CA ILE A 31 20.06 3.25 16.04
C ILE A 31 20.89 3.16 17.33
N GLN A 32 20.25 3.41 18.48
CA GLN A 32 20.95 3.38 19.77
C GLN A 32 21.07 1.96 20.35
N SER A 33 20.07 1.12 20.09
CA SER A 33 20.05 -0.29 20.50
C SER A 33 19.03 -1.07 19.69
N ALA A 34 18.94 -2.39 19.92
CA ALA A 34 17.93 -3.25 19.30
C ALA A 34 16.47 -2.88 19.63
N TYR A 35 16.24 -1.94 20.56
CA TYR A 35 14.92 -1.53 21.02
C TYR A 35 14.74 -0.01 21.10
N CYS A 36 15.65 0.79 20.54
CA CYS A 36 15.56 2.26 20.55
C CYS A 36 16.13 2.86 19.25
N ILE A 37 15.27 3.58 18.52
CA ILE A 37 15.63 4.38 17.34
C ILE A 37 15.27 5.84 17.64
N LYS A 38 16.19 6.76 17.33
CA LYS A 38 15.98 8.21 17.52
C LYS A 38 16.05 8.96 16.20
N HIS A 39 15.38 10.11 16.20
CA HIS A 39 15.46 11.14 15.18
C HIS A 39 15.26 12.51 15.87
N PRO A 40 16.01 13.56 15.52
CA PRO A 40 15.91 14.87 16.17
C PRO A 40 14.50 15.47 16.14
N ASP A 41 13.78 15.29 15.02
CA ASP A 41 12.47 15.91 14.82
C ASP A 41 11.27 15.08 15.33
N TYR A 42 11.50 13.85 15.80
CA TYR A 42 10.44 12.91 16.14
C TYR A 42 10.66 12.25 17.50
N LYS A 43 9.56 11.90 18.19
CA LYS A 43 9.60 11.11 19.42
C LYS A 43 10.36 9.78 19.16
N PRO A 44 11.21 9.35 20.10
CA PRO A 44 11.98 8.12 19.94
C PRO A 44 11.05 6.91 19.84
N LEU A 45 11.42 5.97 18.96
CA LEU A 45 10.78 4.66 18.93
C LEU A 45 11.52 3.73 19.89
N GLU A 46 11.04 3.67 21.12
CA GLU A 46 11.66 2.87 22.17
C GLU A 46 10.66 1.97 22.90
N LEU A 47 11.14 0.82 23.35
CA LEU A 47 10.37 -0.02 24.27
C LEU A 47 10.24 0.67 25.63
N PRO A 48 9.08 0.56 26.30
CA PRO A 48 8.94 1.00 27.68
C PRO A 48 10.01 0.37 28.57
N GLU A 49 10.59 1.13 29.50
CA GLU A 49 11.67 0.65 30.39
C GLU A 49 11.33 -0.68 31.07
N SER A 50 10.07 -0.86 31.47
CA SER A 50 9.56 -2.08 32.10
C SER A 50 9.65 -3.34 31.23
N ALA A 51 9.71 -3.19 29.91
CA ALA A 51 9.80 -4.28 28.94
C ALA A 51 11.24 -4.59 28.50
N VAL A 52 12.18 -3.67 28.71
CA VAL A 52 13.56 -3.77 28.17
C VAL A 52 14.28 -5.00 28.71
N SER A 53 14.27 -5.24 30.02
CA SER A 53 14.98 -6.38 30.61
C SER A 53 14.47 -7.72 30.08
N ARG A 54 13.16 -7.85 29.84
CA ARG A 54 12.56 -9.05 29.25
C ARG A 54 12.88 -9.19 27.77
N PHE A 55 12.89 -8.08 27.03
CA PHE A 55 13.24 -8.06 25.62
C PHE A 55 14.69 -8.49 25.38
N GLN A 56 15.63 -8.03 26.23
CA GLN A 56 17.04 -8.40 26.15
C GLN A 56 17.30 -9.90 26.37
N GLN A 57 16.38 -10.61 27.04
CA GLN A 57 16.45 -12.06 27.22
C GLN A 57 15.99 -12.85 25.97
N LEU A 58 15.37 -12.18 24.99
CA LEU A 58 14.97 -12.84 23.75
C LEU A 58 16.21 -13.23 22.90
N PRO A 59 16.12 -14.28 22.07
CA PRO A 59 17.17 -14.60 21.10
C PRO A 59 17.55 -13.39 20.24
N ALA A 60 18.85 -13.23 19.95
CA ALA A 60 19.36 -12.12 19.14
C ALA A 60 18.65 -11.99 17.78
N ALA A 61 18.28 -13.12 17.16
CA ALA A 61 17.51 -13.12 15.91
C ALA A 61 16.13 -12.44 16.05
N LEU A 62 15.43 -12.62 17.18
CA LEU A 62 14.15 -11.94 17.43
C LEU A 62 14.35 -10.46 17.73
N GLN A 63 15.41 -10.10 18.46
CA GLN A 63 15.74 -8.70 18.71
C GLN A 63 16.06 -7.96 17.40
N LYS A 64 16.87 -8.56 16.53
CA LYS A 64 17.17 -8.03 15.18
C LYS A 64 15.91 -7.91 14.31
N LYS A 65 15.04 -8.92 14.34
CA LYS A 65 13.76 -8.86 13.61
C LYS A 65 12.88 -7.73 14.12
N PHE A 66 12.79 -7.53 15.43
CA PHE A 66 12.04 -6.42 16.02
C PHE A 66 12.61 -5.06 15.56
N LEU A 67 13.92 -4.86 15.69
CA LEU A 67 14.58 -3.63 15.25
C LEU A 67 14.32 -3.35 13.76
N SER A 68 14.44 -4.38 12.91
CA SER A 68 14.18 -4.26 11.47
C SER A 68 12.75 -3.84 11.16
N LEU A 69 11.76 -4.42 11.87
CA LEU A 69 10.36 -4.05 11.72
C LEU A 69 10.08 -2.61 12.21
N GLN A 70 10.69 -2.19 13.32
CA GLN A 70 10.58 -0.82 13.85
C GLN A 70 11.17 0.20 12.87
N LEU A 71 12.40 -0.04 12.40
CA LEU A 71 13.07 0.85 11.46
C LEU A 71 12.31 0.94 10.14
N ARG A 72 11.86 -0.19 9.58
CA ARG A 72 11.00 -0.18 8.39
C ARG A 72 9.70 0.60 8.63
N GLY A 73 9.05 0.40 9.77
CA GLY A 73 7.81 1.09 10.14
C GLY A 73 8.00 2.60 10.24
N PHE A 74 9.10 3.04 10.86
CA PHE A 74 9.49 4.45 10.92
C PHE A 74 9.71 5.04 9.53
N LEU A 75 10.53 4.37 8.72
CA LEU A 75 10.81 4.78 7.34
C LEU A 75 9.52 4.88 6.51
N TYR A 76 8.61 3.91 6.69
CA TYR A 76 7.33 3.87 6.00
C TYR A 76 6.42 5.04 6.42
N GLY A 77 6.22 5.22 7.72
CA GLY A 77 5.27 6.19 8.25
C GLY A 77 5.76 7.65 8.25
N ILE A 78 7.07 7.89 8.30
CA ILE A 78 7.62 9.25 8.26
C ILE A 78 7.93 9.68 6.83
N TYR A 79 8.66 8.86 6.08
CA TYR A 79 9.20 9.27 4.77
C TYR A 79 8.33 8.80 3.61
N TYR A 80 7.86 7.56 3.63
CA TYR A 80 7.12 7.03 2.49
C TYR A 80 5.72 7.62 2.37
N ASN A 81 4.90 7.64 3.43
CA ASN A 81 3.50 8.08 3.33
C ASN A 81 3.01 9.08 4.37
N ASN A 82 3.89 9.59 5.25
CA ASN A 82 3.56 10.62 6.23
C ASN A 82 2.57 10.21 7.35
N SER A 83 2.17 8.93 7.46
CA SER A 83 1.17 8.47 8.44
C SER A 83 1.57 8.66 9.91
N LEU A 84 2.85 8.81 10.22
CA LEU A 84 3.35 8.93 11.60
C LEU A 84 3.73 10.36 11.99
N LYS A 85 3.82 11.30 11.03
CA LYS A 85 4.42 12.62 11.27
C LYS A 85 3.67 13.43 12.32
N SER A 86 2.34 13.50 12.25
CA SER A 86 1.50 14.20 13.22
C SER A 86 1.55 13.57 14.63
N SER A 87 1.65 12.24 14.71
CA SER A 87 1.72 11.50 15.98
C SER A 87 3.07 11.59 16.69
N LEU A 88 4.16 11.72 15.92
CA LEU A 88 5.53 11.68 16.45
C LEU A 88 6.20 13.06 16.56
N THR A 89 5.65 14.13 15.98
CA THR A 89 6.18 15.50 16.19
C THR A 89 5.88 15.99 17.60
N ALA A 90 6.88 16.60 18.25
CA ALA A 90 6.95 16.80 19.71
C ALA A 90 5.93 17.79 20.33
N ASN A 91 5.01 18.37 19.56
CA ASN A 91 4.03 19.37 20.04
C ASN A 91 2.57 18.92 20.04
N THR A 92 2.28 17.66 19.71
CA THR A 92 1.02 17.06 20.13
C THR A 92 1.21 16.57 21.55
N GLU A 93 0.56 17.25 22.51
CA GLU A 93 0.21 16.63 23.79
C GLU A 93 -0.17 15.20 23.48
N THR A 94 0.43 14.26 24.20
CA THR A 94 0.05 12.86 24.18
C THR A 94 -1.33 12.72 24.83
N ASN A 95 -2.32 13.45 24.33
CA ASN A 95 -3.69 13.00 24.30
C ASN A 95 -3.61 11.70 23.52
N ASN A 96 -3.50 10.58 24.23
CA ASN A 96 -4.42 9.46 24.07
C ASN A 96 -5.34 9.57 22.82
N VAL A 97 -4.78 9.62 21.60
CA VAL A 97 -5.57 9.77 20.36
C VAL A 97 -6.39 8.51 20.15
N ALA A 98 -5.91 7.37 20.65
CA ALA A 98 -6.69 6.13 20.75
C ALA A 98 -7.82 6.16 21.80
N LEU A 99 -7.85 7.12 22.72
CA LEU A 99 -8.77 7.16 23.86
C LEU A 99 -9.74 8.37 23.81
N ASN A 100 -9.44 9.41 23.03
CA ASN A 100 -10.28 10.61 22.88
C ASN A 100 -10.88 10.80 21.48
N GLN A 101 -10.76 9.84 20.56
CA GLN A 101 -11.33 9.95 19.21
C GLN A 101 -12.85 9.70 19.08
N ASN A 102 -13.56 9.32 20.14
CA ASN A 102 -15.00 9.03 20.00
C ASN A 102 -15.81 9.50 21.22
N LEU A 103 -16.16 10.79 21.25
CA LEU A 103 -17.45 11.17 21.85
C LEU A 103 -18.60 11.03 20.84
N GLU A 104 -18.29 10.81 19.55
CA GLU A 104 -19.27 10.46 18.53
C GLU A 104 -19.37 8.93 18.38
N ASN A 105 -20.59 8.40 18.44
CA ASN A 105 -20.88 6.97 18.35
C ASN A 105 -20.96 6.48 16.89
N ASN A 106 -20.05 6.98 16.03
CA ASN A 106 -20.10 6.81 14.57
C ASN A 106 -19.12 5.74 14.05
N THR A 107 -18.27 5.21 14.94
CA THR A 107 -17.30 4.17 14.59
C THR A 107 -17.73 2.79 15.09
N LEU A 108 -17.67 1.78 14.21
CA LEU A 108 -17.91 0.38 14.55
C LEU A 108 -16.63 -0.42 14.31
N LEU A 109 -16.04 -0.98 15.36
CA LEU A 109 -14.76 -1.71 15.28
C LEU A 109 -13.62 -0.92 14.60
N GLY A 110 -13.59 0.40 14.78
CA GLY A 110 -12.58 1.28 14.20
C GLY A 110 -12.84 1.70 12.74
N VAL A 111 -14.04 1.45 12.22
CA VAL A 111 -14.52 1.90 10.90
C VAL A 111 -15.50 3.06 11.08
N ASP A 112 -15.25 4.21 10.47
CA ASP A 112 -16.26 5.25 10.28
C ASP A 112 -17.34 4.77 9.32
N VAL A 113 -18.49 4.38 9.85
CA VAL A 113 -19.56 3.73 9.07
C VAL A 113 -20.17 4.70 8.06
N ALA A 114 -20.37 5.97 8.46
CA ALA A 114 -20.97 6.97 7.57
C ALA A 114 -20.05 7.26 6.38
N PHE A 115 -18.74 7.33 6.59
CA PHE A 115 -17.80 7.52 5.49
C PHE A 115 -17.62 6.26 4.65
N TYR A 116 -17.60 5.07 5.26
CA TYR A 116 -17.58 3.81 4.52
C TYR A 116 -18.78 3.69 3.58
N GLU A 117 -19.99 4.05 4.03
CA GLU A 117 -21.19 4.05 3.19
C GLU A 117 -21.10 5.08 2.06
N ARG A 118 -20.55 6.28 2.30
CA ARG A 118 -20.31 7.25 1.22
C ARG A 118 -19.39 6.67 0.13
N LEU A 119 -18.30 6.00 0.51
CA LEU A 119 -17.44 5.31 -0.45
C LEU A 119 -18.19 4.19 -1.19
N HIS A 120 -19.09 3.48 -0.49
CA HIS A 120 -19.92 2.44 -1.08
C HIS A 120 -20.93 2.97 -2.10
N GLU A 121 -21.56 4.11 -1.83
CA GLU A 121 -22.50 4.78 -2.73
C GLU A 121 -21.80 5.36 -3.96
N SER A 122 -20.57 5.87 -3.80
CA SER A 122 -19.73 6.35 -4.91
C SER A 122 -19.23 5.22 -5.81
N ASN A 123 -19.02 4.00 -5.31
CA ASN A 123 -18.62 2.87 -6.14
C ASN A 123 -19.74 2.49 -7.15
N ARG A 124 -19.51 2.72 -8.44
CA ARG A 124 -20.46 2.45 -9.53
C ARG A 124 -20.39 1.02 -10.11
N GLY A 125 -19.74 0.09 -9.40
CA GLY A 125 -19.75 -1.33 -9.76
C GLY A 125 -21.09 -2.04 -9.46
N GLU A 126 -21.31 -3.18 -10.10
CA GLU A 126 -22.50 -4.04 -9.95
C GLU A 126 -22.17 -5.40 -9.33
N GLY A 127 -20.90 -5.61 -9.00
CA GLY A 127 -20.34 -6.89 -8.59
C GLY A 127 -19.69 -7.63 -9.76
N TYR A 128 -19.02 -8.73 -9.45
CA TYR A 128 -18.21 -9.47 -10.41
C TYR A 128 -18.40 -10.97 -10.28
N TRP A 129 -18.10 -11.70 -11.34
CA TRP A 129 -18.14 -13.15 -11.33
C TRP A 129 -16.80 -13.70 -10.86
N ASN A 130 -16.81 -14.39 -9.71
CA ASN A 130 -15.64 -15.11 -9.22
C ASN A 130 -15.75 -16.59 -9.60
N TYR A 131 -14.81 -17.05 -10.42
CA TYR A 131 -14.81 -18.40 -10.98
C TYR A 131 -14.16 -19.44 -10.05
N ASN A 132 -14.37 -20.72 -10.38
CA ASN A 132 -13.73 -21.89 -9.78
C ASN A 132 -14.17 -22.19 -8.34
N TRP A 133 -15.45 -22.00 -8.03
CA TRP A 133 -16.06 -22.45 -6.77
C TRP A 133 -16.60 -23.86 -6.93
N GLN A 134 -16.19 -24.79 -6.07
CA GLN A 134 -16.69 -26.15 -6.08
C GLN A 134 -17.99 -26.25 -5.31
N ILE A 135 -19.01 -26.88 -5.88
CA ILE A 135 -20.25 -27.20 -5.14
C ILE A 135 -19.99 -28.43 -4.29
N VAL A 136 -20.15 -28.30 -2.98
CA VAL A 136 -19.94 -29.40 -2.03
C VAL A 136 -21.24 -30.01 -1.54
N GLN A 137 -22.31 -29.22 -1.51
CA GLN A 137 -23.61 -29.68 -1.01
C GLN A 137 -24.76 -28.86 -1.62
N GLU A 138 -25.87 -29.55 -1.88
CA GLU A 138 -27.17 -28.92 -2.13
C GLU A 138 -28.02 -28.98 -0.86
N ASN A 139 -28.58 -27.84 -0.45
CA ASN A 139 -29.35 -27.72 0.78
C ASN A 139 -30.87 -27.77 0.48
N LEU A 140 -31.65 -28.11 1.51
CA LEU A 140 -33.12 -28.27 1.40
C LEU A 140 -33.86 -26.96 1.06
N ASP A 141 -33.24 -25.80 1.30
CA ASP A 141 -33.79 -24.46 1.11
C ASP A 141 -33.43 -23.84 -0.25
N ASN A 142 -33.09 -24.67 -1.25
CA ASN A 142 -32.65 -24.25 -2.58
C ASN A 142 -31.37 -23.39 -2.59
N THR A 143 -30.59 -23.44 -1.51
CA THR A 143 -29.23 -22.89 -1.47
C THR A 143 -28.21 -23.97 -1.80
N LEU A 144 -27.02 -23.53 -2.24
CA LEU A 144 -25.87 -24.39 -2.44
C LEU A 144 -24.77 -24.00 -1.46
N THR A 145 -24.07 -25.00 -0.93
CA THR A 145 -22.80 -24.77 -0.25
C THR A 145 -21.68 -24.91 -1.27
N VAL A 146 -20.87 -23.87 -1.40
CA VAL A 146 -19.72 -23.82 -2.31
C VAL A 146 -18.43 -23.57 -1.54
N GLN A 147 -17.32 -24.08 -2.06
CA GLN A 147 -16.01 -23.97 -1.45
C GLN A 147 -14.93 -23.55 -2.43
N LYS A 148 -14.01 -22.69 -1.97
CA LYS A 148 -12.80 -22.28 -2.69
C LYS A 148 -11.73 -21.84 -1.69
N ASP A 149 -10.50 -22.30 -1.86
CA ASP A 149 -9.32 -21.85 -1.08
C ASP A 149 -9.54 -21.86 0.46
N GLY A 150 -10.25 -22.87 0.96
CA GLY A 150 -10.59 -23.01 2.39
C GLY A 150 -11.81 -22.19 2.86
N LEU A 151 -12.33 -21.28 2.03
CA LEU A 151 -13.56 -20.54 2.30
C LEU A 151 -14.79 -21.33 1.86
N THR A 152 -15.77 -21.43 2.75
CA THR A 152 -17.07 -22.09 2.50
C THR A 152 -18.18 -21.05 2.59
N LEU A 153 -19.01 -20.96 1.55
CA LEU A 153 -20.14 -20.03 1.47
C LEU A 153 -21.43 -20.77 1.18
N GLN A 154 -22.53 -20.27 1.72
CA GLN A 154 -23.88 -20.65 1.33
C GLN A 154 -24.40 -19.61 0.33
N ILE A 155 -24.84 -20.06 -0.85
CA ILE A 155 -25.28 -19.19 -1.95
C ILE A 155 -26.71 -19.53 -2.39
N GLU A 156 -27.48 -18.50 -2.71
CA GLU A 156 -28.78 -18.63 -3.39
C GLU A 156 -28.59 -18.71 -4.91
N ARG A 157 -29.20 -19.72 -5.56
CA ARG A 157 -29.05 -19.96 -7.01
C ARG A 157 -29.44 -18.76 -7.88
N SER A 158 -30.60 -18.16 -7.61
CA SER A 158 -31.17 -17.06 -8.40
C SER A 158 -30.37 -15.76 -8.31
N ARG A 159 -29.64 -15.56 -7.22
CA ARG A 159 -28.86 -14.33 -6.96
C ARG A 159 -27.40 -14.46 -7.33
N HIS A 160 -26.82 -15.64 -7.07
CA HIS A 160 -25.36 -15.81 -7.10
C HIS A 160 -24.86 -16.67 -8.25
N LEU A 161 -25.72 -17.37 -9.00
CA LEU A 161 -25.30 -18.15 -10.17
C LEU A 161 -25.66 -17.44 -11.48
N LEU A 162 -24.88 -17.72 -12.52
CA LEU A 162 -25.22 -17.33 -13.89
C LEU A 162 -26.57 -17.94 -14.30
N PRO A 163 -27.40 -17.23 -15.09
CA PRO A 163 -28.70 -17.75 -15.55
C PRO A 163 -28.60 -19.10 -16.27
N GLN A 164 -27.53 -19.34 -17.04
CA GLN A 164 -27.31 -20.63 -17.73
C GLN A 164 -26.89 -21.79 -16.80
N ASN A 165 -26.46 -21.50 -15.57
CA ASN A 165 -25.88 -22.49 -14.64
C ASN A 165 -26.68 -22.58 -13.34
N GLN A 166 -28.01 -22.59 -13.41
CA GLN A 166 -28.87 -22.61 -12.22
C GLN A 166 -28.92 -23.97 -11.51
N PHE A 167 -28.69 -25.09 -12.21
CA PHE A 167 -28.79 -26.45 -11.66
C PHE A 167 -27.50 -27.28 -11.83
N PRO A 168 -26.36 -26.82 -11.30
CA PRO A 168 -25.12 -27.57 -11.35
C PRO A 168 -25.13 -28.74 -10.36
N SER A 169 -24.51 -29.87 -10.74
CA SER A 169 -24.36 -31.03 -9.86
C SER A 169 -23.26 -30.82 -8.81
N VAL A 170 -23.40 -31.48 -7.65
CA VAL A 170 -22.34 -31.55 -6.63
C VAL A 170 -21.03 -32.04 -7.26
N GLY A 171 -19.91 -31.46 -6.84
CA GLY A 171 -18.57 -31.72 -7.36
C GLY A 171 -18.20 -30.88 -8.61
N LYS A 172 -19.14 -30.15 -9.21
CA LYS A 172 -18.83 -29.23 -10.32
C LYS A 172 -18.33 -27.88 -9.83
N TYR A 173 -17.59 -27.21 -10.70
CA TYR A 173 -17.09 -25.86 -10.49
C TYR A 173 -18.00 -24.84 -11.17
N VAL A 174 -18.31 -23.75 -10.48
CA VAL A 174 -19.16 -22.66 -10.95
C VAL A 174 -18.52 -21.30 -10.71
N ALA A 175 -19.07 -20.28 -11.37
CA ALA A 175 -18.83 -18.89 -11.01
C ALA A 175 -19.93 -18.42 -10.05
N ILE A 176 -19.54 -17.65 -9.04
CA ILE A 176 -20.49 -17.00 -8.13
C ILE A 176 -20.42 -15.49 -8.26
N LYS A 177 -21.57 -14.81 -8.16
CA LYS A 177 -21.62 -13.34 -8.14
C LYS A 177 -21.15 -12.84 -6.78
N MET A 178 -20.06 -12.07 -6.79
CA MET A 178 -19.50 -11.40 -5.63
C MET A 178 -19.94 -9.93 -5.61
N PRO A 179 -20.01 -9.29 -4.43
CA PRO A 179 -20.33 -7.87 -4.31
C PRO A 179 -19.28 -6.99 -5.03
N LYS A 180 -19.64 -5.73 -5.30
CA LYS A 180 -18.77 -4.72 -5.93
C LYS A 180 -17.59 -4.26 -5.06
N ASN A 181 -17.50 -4.76 -3.82
CA ASN A 181 -16.49 -4.35 -2.86
C ASN A 181 -16.04 -5.48 -1.93
N LEU A 182 -14.86 -5.25 -1.35
CA LEU A 182 -14.27 -6.03 -0.27
C LEU A 182 -13.90 -5.09 0.87
N VAL A 183 -13.69 -5.65 2.06
CA VAL A 183 -13.09 -4.93 3.20
C VAL A 183 -11.66 -5.41 3.37
N GLN A 184 -10.72 -4.48 3.46
CA GLN A 184 -9.36 -4.73 3.92
C GLN A 184 -9.12 -3.86 5.16
N ASN A 185 -8.29 -4.31 6.11
CA ASN A 185 -7.98 -3.50 7.29
C ASN A 185 -7.47 -2.11 6.89
N GLY A 186 -8.17 -1.06 7.35
CA GLY A 186 -7.93 0.35 7.00
C GLY A 186 -8.56 0.83 5.68
N PHE A 187 -9.11 -0.05 4.84
CA PHE A 187 -9.54 0.30 3.48
C PHE A 187 -10.90 -0.27 3.07
N TYR A 188 -11.70 0.58 2.43
CA TYR A 188 -12.74 0.14 1.49
C TYR A 188 -12.05 -0.28 0.18
N MET A 189 -12.43 -1.40 -0.43
CA MET A 189 -11.90 -1.81 -1.74
C MET A 189 -13.02 -2.01 -2.75
N ALA A 190 -13.10 -1.18 -3.79
CA ALA A 190 -13.90 -1.45 -4.97
C ALA A 190 -13.23 -2.50 -5.86
N VAL A 191 -14.06 -3.34 -6.48
CA VAL A 191 -13.65 -4.34 -7.46
C VAL A 191 -14.42 -4.09 -8.75
N ALA A 192 -13.72 -4.13 -9.89
CA ALA A 192 -14.35 -3.95 -11.19
C ALA A 192 -15.40 -5.03 -11.47
N ASN A 193 -16.36 -4.74 -12.35
CA ASN A 193 -17.32 -5.73 -12.85
C ASN A 193 -16.63 -6.90 -13.56
N ALA A 194 -15.50 -6.62 -14.22
CA ALA A 194 -14.62 -7.60 -14.85
C ALA A 194 -13.74 -8.38 -13.85
N GLY A 195 -13.85 -8.10 -12.54
CA GLY A 195 -13.01 -8.65 -11.48
C GLY A 195 -11.71 -7.88 -11.29
N THR A 196 -10.75 -8.48 -10.59
CA THR A 196 -9.44 -7.87 -10.31
C THR A 196 -8.37 -8.35 -11.29
N ALA A 197 -7.35 -7.54 -11.57
CA ALA A 197 -6.14 -7.99 -12.24
C ALA A 197 -5.52 -9.20 -11.49
N THR A 198 -5.29 -10.30 -12.21
CA THR A 198 -4.88 -11.59 -11.62
C THR A 198 -3.38 -11.83 -11.69
N ASN A 199 -2.68 -11.24 -12.67
CA ASN A 199 -1.24 -11.40 -12.80
C ASN A 199 -0.49 -10.43 -11.88
N ARG A 200 -0.01 -10.96 -10.74
CA ARG A 200 0.77 -10.18 -9.77
C ARG A 200 2.09 -9.63 -10.32
N GLU A 201 2.72 -10.29 -11.28
CA GLU A 201 4.01 -9.85 -11.86
C GLU A 201 3.85 -8.62 -12.75
N ARG A 202 2.64 -8.41 -13.30
CA ARG A 202 2.29 -7.26 -14.13
C ARG A 202 1.42 -6.25 -13.39
N LEU A 203 1.23 -6.40 -12.08
CA LEU A 203 0.35 -5.53 -11.34
C LEU A 203 1.01 -4.14 -11.19
N VAL A 204 0.29 -3.10 -11.56
CA VAL A 204 0.70 -1.69 -11.42
C VAL A 204 -0.21 -1.02 -10.41
N ARG A 205 0.33 -0.05 -9.67
CA ARG A 205 -0.34 0.71 -8.63
C ARG A 205 -0.30 2.20 -8.94
N VAL A 206 -1.44 2.87 -8.92
CA VAL A 206 -1.52 4.34 -8.90
C VAL A 206 -1.93 4.80 -7.51
N TYR A 207 -1.14 5.68 -6.92
CA TYR A 207 -1.36 6.28 -5.61
C TYR A 207 -2.03 7.64 -5.78
N PHE A 208 -3.03 7.89 -4.96
CA PHE A 208 -3.76 9.14 -4.90
C PHE A 208 -3.63 9.71 -3.49
N ASN A 209 -3.18 10.95 -3.39
CA ASN A 209 -3.21 11.75 -2.19
C ASN A 209 -4.42 12.68 -2.26
N LEU A 210 -5.55 12.20 -1.72
CA LEU A 210 -6.85 12.85 -1.79
C LEU A 210 -7.25 13.46 -0.44
N THR A 211 -8.24 14.36 -0.46
CA THR A 211 -9.09 14.62 0.71
C THR A 211 -10.15 13.51 0.88
N PRO A 212 -10.84 13.41 2.04
CA PRO A 212 -11.93 12.45 2.22
C PRO A 212 -13.03 12.57 1.16
N GLU A 213 -13.41 13.78 0.77
CA GLU A 213 -14.40 14.06 -0.29
C GLU A 213 -13.85 13.60 -1.66
N GLY A 214 -12.56 13.81 -1.88
CA GLY A 214 -11.85 13.36 -3.08
C GLY A 214 -11.92 11.87 -3.30
N ALA A 215 -11.83 11.06 -2.24
CA ALA A 215 -11.95 9.61 -2.38
C ALA A 215 -13.32 9.18 -2.93
N GLY A 216 -14.40 9.82 -2.50
CA GLY A 216 -15.74 9.59 -3.06
C GLY A 216 -15.82 10.00 -4.54
N ALA A 217 -15.37 11.20 -4.87
CA ALA A 217 -15.39 11.72 -6.24
C ALA A 217 -14.56 10.86 -7.21
N VAL A 218 -13.33 10.52 -6.83
CA VAL A 218 -12.45 9.66 -7.63
C VAL A 218 -13.00 8.25 -7.74
N MET A 219 -13.54 7.67 -6.66
CA MET A 219 -14.21 6.36 -6.69
C MET A 219 -15.32 6.33 -7.73
N GLU A 220 -16.17 7.35 -7.75
CA GLU A 220 -17.27 7.45 -8.70
C GLU A 220 -16.77 7.55 -10.15
N THR A 221 -15.92 8.53 -10.45
CA THR A 221 -15.44 8.73 -11.83
C THR A 221 -14.65 7.53 -12.32
N LEU A 222 -13.71 7.03 -11.51
CA LEU A 222 -12.83 5.91 -11.89
C LEU A 222 -13.64 4.62 -12.13
N THR A 223 -14.52 4.24 -11.19
CA THR A 223 -15.31 3.02 -11.34
C THR A 223 -16.31 3.11 -12.49
N THR A 224 -16.86 4.29 -12.78
CA THR A 224 -17.75 4.50 -13.94
C THR A 224 -17.00 4.24 -15.25
N GLN A 225 -15.86 4.92 -15.45
CA GLN A 225 -15.11 4.84 -16.71
C GLN A 225 -14.53 3.45 -16.94
N LEU A 226 -13.88 2.86 -15.94
CA LEU A 226 -13.20 1.58 -16.10
C LEU A 226 -14.16 0.40 -16.21
N ASN A 227 -15.31 0.42 -15.53
CA ASN A 227 -16.33 -0.61 -15.72
C ASN A 227 -16.99 -0.52 -17.10
N PHE A 228 -17.16 0.69 -17.65
CA PHE A 228 -17.65 0.87 -19.02
C PHE A 228 -16.68 0.28 -20.05
N LEU A 229 -15.37 0.38 -19.79
CA LEU A 229 -14.31 -0.19 -20.63
C LEU A 229 -14.03 -1.67 -20.34
N GLU A 230 -14.77 -2.30 -19.42
CA GLU A 230 -14.60 -3.68 -18.99
C GLU A 230 -13.18 -4.03 -18.48
N ILE A 231 -12.46 -3.05 -17.94
CA ILE A 231 -11.09 -3.24 -17.44
C ILE A 231 -11.11 -3.92 -16.06
N PRO A 232 -10.37 -5.02 -15.85
CA PRO A 232 -10.20 -5.60 -14.52
C PRO A 232 -9.35 -4.70 -13.62
N PHE A 233 -9.86 -4.36 -12.44
CA PHE A 233 -9.13 -3.53 -11.48
C PHE A 233 -9.58 -3.77 -10.03
N SER A 234 -8.77 -3.26 -9.10
CA SER A 234 -9.23 -2.95 -7.75
C SER A 234 -8.81 -1.54 -7.37
N PHE A 235 -9.67 -0.81 -6.69
CA PHE A 235 -9.36 0.52 -6.17
C PHE A 235 -9.68 0.54 -4.69
N LYS A 236 -8.74 0.99 -3.86
CA LYS A 236 -8.94 1.06 -2.42
C LYS A 236 -8.77 2.48 -1.91
N ALA A 237 -9.60 2.87 -0.96
CA ALA A 237 -9.53 4.16 -0.28
C ALA A 237 -9.64 3.93 1.23
N LEU A 238 -8.97 4.78 2.02
CA LEU A 238 -9.07 4.71 3.48
C LEU A 238 -10.52 4.90 3.91
N TYR A 239 -10.98 4.11 4.88
CA TYR A 239 -12.36 4.18 5.36
C TYR A 239 -12.55 5.09 6.58
N ASN A 240 -11.51 5.78 7.04
CA ASN A 240 -11.58 6.76 8.12
C ASN A 240 -11.11 8.12 7.60
N PRO A 241 -11.91 9.19 7.70
CA PRO A 241 -11.53 10.52 7.23
C PRO A 241 -10.26 11.06 7.90
N SER A 242 -10.01 10.71 9.17
CA SER A 242 -8.82 11.12 9.93
C SER A 242 -7.51 10.60 9.35
N ASP A 243 -7.56 9.55 8.54
CA ASP A 243 -6.35 8.90 8.01
C ASP A 243 -5.86 9.55 6.70
N TYR A 244 -6.56 10.57 6.20
CA TYR A 244 -6.27 11.25 4.92
C TYR A 244 -5.09 12.24 4.98
N GLU A 245 -4.36 12.31 6.09
CA GLU A 245 -3.05 12.98 6.17
C GLU A 245 -1.94 12.22 5.41
N ARG A 246 -2.25 11.02 4.94
CA ARG A 246 -1.35 10.11 4.23
C ARG A 246 -1.26 10.41 2.74
N TYR A 247 -0.05 10.29 2.20
CA TYR A 247 0.20 10.46 0.76
C TYR A 247 -0.31 9.28 -0.09
N ASP A 248 -0.68 8.16 0.54
CA ASP A 248 -1.25 6.96 -0.10
C ASP A 248 -2.71 6.70 0.34
N SER A 249 -3.51 7.76 0.43
CA SER A 249 -4.89 7.68 0.93
C SER A 249 -5.84 6.88 0.05
N ALA A 250 -5.54 6.75 -1.24
CA ALA A 250 -6.14 5.74 -2.11
C ALA A 250 -5.13 5.10 -3.08
N VAL A 251 -5.42 3.87 -3.51
CA VAL A 251 -4.56 3.10 -4.42
C VAL A 251 -5.39 2.33 -5.44
N PHE A 252 -5.12 2.56 -6.72
CA PHE A 252 -5.69 1.86 -7.86
C PHE A 252 -4.74 0.79 -8.38
N TYR A 253 -5.26 -0.38 -8.72
CA TYR A 253 -4.49 -1.53 -9.19
C TYR A 253 -5.02 -2.06 -10.52
N PHE A 254 -4.14 -2.30 -11.47
CA PHE A 254 -4.48 -2.80 -12.82
C PHE A 254 -3.32 -3.62 -13.42
N ASP A 255 -3.56 -4.34 -14.52
CA ASP A 255 -2.51 -5.06 -15.26
C ASP A 255 -1.75 -4.09 -16.17
N LYS A 256 -0.41 -4.11 -16.12
CA LYS A 256 0.48 -3.22 -16.89
C LYS A 256 0.12 -3.12 -18.37
N ASN A 257 -0.38 -4.21 -18.96
CA ASN A 257 -0.76 -4.24 -20.37
C ASN A 257 -1.92 -3.29 -20.71
N ASP A 258 -2.74 -2.92 -19.72
CA ASP A 258 -3.88 -2.01 -19.89
C ASP A 258 -3.47 -0.54 -19.77
N TYR A 259 -2.18 -0.23 -19.54
CA TYR A 259 -1.71 1.13 -19.26
C TYR A 259 -2.07 2.13 -20.37
N GLU A 260 -1.96 1.75 -21.64
CA GLU A 260 -2.29 2.63 -22.78
C GLU A 260 -3.77 3.06 -22.76
N VAL A 261 -4.67 2.17 -22.31
CA VAL A 261 -6.11 2.46 -22.18
C VAL A 261 -6.40 3.23 -20.89
N ILE A 262 -5.64 2.97 -19.83
CA ILE A 262 -5.83 3.58 -18.50
C ILE A 262 -5.30 5.00 -18.42
N HIS A 263 -4.21 5.33 -19.10
CA HIS A 263 -3.59 6.66 -19.08
C HIS A 263 -4.59 7.79 -19.38
N PRO A 264 -5.38 7.77 -20.48
CA PRO A 264 -6.39 8.80 -20.73
C PRO A 264 -7.54 8.81 -19.71
N VAL A 265 -7.84 7.66 -19.07
CA VAL A 265 -8.82 7.62 -17.96
C VAL A 265 -8.26 8.35 -16.73
N LEU A 266 -6.99 8.15 -16.40
CA LEU A 266 -6.32 8.87 -15.31
C LEU A 266 -6.26 10.37 -15.58
N GLU A 267 -5.97 10.78 -16.82
CA GLU A 267 -5.98 12.18 -17.24
C GLU A 267 -7.36 12.83 -16.98
N ARG A 268 -8.43 12.15 -17.42
CA ARG A 268 -9.80 12.62 -17.22
C ARG A 268 -10.18 12.69 -15.74
N VAL A 269 -9.92 11.62 -14.99
CA VAL A 269 -10.19 11.58 -13.53
C VAL A 269 -9.47 12.71 -12.83
N TYR A 270 -8.20 12.94 -13.15
CA TYR A 270 -7.43 14.03 -12.56
C TYR A 270 -8.02 15.40 -12.93
N ALA A 271 -8.37 15.63 -14.19
CA ALA A 271 -8.96 16.89 -14.63
C ALA A 271 -10.32 17.18 -13.96
N GLU A 272 -11.18 16.16 -13.81
CA GLU A 272 -12.50 16.31 -13.18
C GLU A 272 -12.42 16.44 -11.65
N CYS A 273 -11.39 15.88 -11.01
CA CYS A 273 -11.26 15.82 -9.55
C CYS A 273 -10.07 16.64 -8.99
N GLN A 274 -9.39 17.46 -9.78
CA GLN A 274 -8.11 18.11 -9.43
C GLN A 274 -8.16 18.85 -8.09
N PHE A 275 -9.27 19.51 -7.78
CA PHE A 275 -9.47 20.27 -6.54
C PHE A 275 -9.29 19.43 -5.26
N TYR A 276 -9.49 18.12 -5.34
CA TYR A 276 -9.40 17.22 -4.20
C TYR A 276 -8.02 16.60 -3.98
N PHE A 277 -7.06 16.84 -4.87
CA PHE A 277 -5.70 16.32 -4.73
C PHE A 277 -4.84 17.21 -3.84
N GLN A 278 -4.10 16.59 -2.94
CA GLN A 278 -2.98 17.20 -2.21
C GLN A 278 -1.68 16.89 -2.95
N PRO A 279 -0.74 17.84 -3.06
CA PRO A 279 0.35 17.76 -4.04
C PRO A 279 1.40 16.68 -3.76
N GLU A 280 1.58 16.26 -2.51
CA GLU A 280 2.61 15.30 -2.11
C GLU A 280 2.31 13.88 -2.61
N ILE A 281 3.37 13.11 -2.87
CA ILE A 281 3.28 11.72 -3.33
C ILE A 281 4.22 10.81 -2.53
N PRO A 282 3.99 9.48 -2.50
CA PRO A 282 4.84 8.59 -1.74
C PRO A 282 6.29 8.52 -2.28
N LEU A 283 7.28 8.53 -1.38
CA LEU A 283 8.69 8.82 -1.70
C LEU A 283 9.33 8.03 -2.87
N PHE A 284 9.00 6.75 -3.01
CA PHE A 284 9.63 5.85 -3.99
C PHE A 284 8.85 5.71 -5.30
N THR A 285 7.78 6.49 -5.48
CA THR A 285 6.87 6.39 -6.62
C THR A 285 7.29 7.34 -7.74
N LYS A 286 6.86 7.05 -8.98
CA LYS A 286 7.05 7.98 -10.09
C LYS A 286 5.94 9.03 -10.05
N PHE A 287 6.33 10.29 -10.09
CA PHE A 287 5.41 11.41 -10.27
C PHE A 287 4.64 11.29 -11.59
N ILE A 288 3.31 11.41 -11.52
CA ILE A 288 2.43 11.50 -12.69
C ILE A 288 1.77 12.89 -12.76
N ALA A 289 1.32 13.40 -11.60
CA ALA A 289 0.75 14.73 -11.38
C ALA A 289 0.83 15.06 -9.87
N PRO A 290 0.63 16.30 -9.41
CA PRO A 290 0.52 16.61 -7.98
C PRO A 290 -0.51 15.71 -7.30
N GLY A 291 -0.07 14.96 -6.28
CA GLY A 291 -0.91 13.99 -5.58
C GLY A 291 -1.21 12.68 -6.33
N LEU A 292 -0.65 12.48 -7.52
CA LEU A 292 -0.84 11.28 -8.31
C LEU A 292 0.52 10.68 -8.69
N ALA A 293 0.71 9.42 -8.31
CA ALA A 293 1.97 8.73 -8.59
C ALA A 293 1.76 7.27 -8.94
N ILE A 294 2.77 6.64 -9.55
CA ILE A 294 2.66 5.27 -10.05
C ILE A 294 3.87 4.42 -9.65
N ALA A 295 3.65 3.13 -9.42
CA ALA A 295 4.73 2.15 -9.25
C ALA A 295 4.28 0.74 -9.62
N GLU A 296 5.23 -0.11 -9.96
CA GLU A 296 5.02 -1.54 -10.20
C GLU A 296 4.99 -2.31 -8.89
N GLU A 297 4.11 -3.31 -8.82
CA GLU A 297 4.09 -4.23 -7.70
C GLU A 297 5.40 -5.00 -7.62
N PRO A 298 6.07 -5.07 -6.45
CA PRO A 298 7.31 -5.82 -6.33
C PRO A 298 7.13 -7.29 -6.71
N ASN A 299 7.89 -7.73 -7.71
CA ASN A 299 7.93 -9.12 -8.18
C ASN A 299 8.94 -9.99 -7.40
N ARG A 300 9.80 -9.37 -6.60
CA ARG A 300 10.64 -10.00 -5.58
C ARG A 300 10.22 -9.44 -4.23
N ARG A 301 10.05 -10.29 -3.23
CA ARG A 301 9.51 -9.89 -1.92
C ARG A 301 10.33 -10.48 -0.80
N PHE A 302 10.39 -9.77 0.32
CA PHE A 302 10.99 -10.27 1.55
C PHE A 302 10.01 -11.14 2.36
N ALA A 303 8.71 -10.99 2.12
CA ALA A 303 7.66 -11.76 2.75
C ALA A 303 6.48 -12.00 1.79
N GLU A 304 5.65 -13.00 2.08
CA GLU A 304 4.47 -13.33 1.26
C GLU A 304 3.49 -12.15 1.16
N GLN A 305 3.22 -11.50 2.28
CA GLN A 305 2.41 -10.28 2.38
C GLN A 305 3.33 -9.08 2.57
N GLU A 306 3.49 -8.31 1.50
CA GLU A 306 4.34 -7.12 1.49
C GLU A 306 3.74 -6.08 0.55
N SER A 307 3.71 -4.81 0.97
CA SER A 307 3.34 -3.69 0.13
C SER A 307 4.58 -3.09 -0.54
N PHE A 308 4.39 -2.38 -1.66
CA PHE A 308 5.45 -1.62 -2.33
C PHE A 308 6.24 -0.71 -1.37
N GLY A 309 5.55 0.13 -0.58
CA GLY A 309 6.21 1.03 0.36
C GLY A 309 7.02 0.27 1.40
N THR A 310 6.45 -0.78 2.00
CA THR A 310 7.19 -1.60 2.98
C THR A 310 8.40 -2.28 2.36
N HIS A 311 8.31 -2.72 1.11
CA HIS A 311 9.43 -3.32 0.39
C HIS A 311 10.57 -2.31 0.20
N ARG A 312 10.29 -1.11 -0.31
CA ARG A 312 11.33 -0.10 -0.55
C ARG A 312 11.94 0.41 0.76
N CYS A 313 11.12 0.61 1.79
CA CYS A 313 11.61 0.92 3.14
C CYS A 313 12.45 -0.21 3.74
N GLN A 314 12.14 -1.48 3.46
CA GLN A 314 12.93 -2.62 3.94
C GLN A 314 14.33 -2.64 3.33
N ILE A 315 14.49 -2.28 2.05
CA ILE A 315 15.81 -2.17 1.41
C ILE A 315 16.67 -1.12 2.13
N ILE A 316 16.10 0.07 2.40
CA ILE A 316 16.79 1.13 3.15
C ILE A 316 17.14 0.65 4.56
N ALA A 317 16.18 0.05 5.26
CA ALA A 317 16.38 -0.47 6.61
C ALA A 317 17.52 -1.48 6.66
N ASN A 318 17.59 -2.40 5.68
CA ASN A 318 18.69 -3.37 5.60
C ASN A 318 20.05 -2.68 5.44
N GLY A 319 20.13 -1.60 4.66
CA GLY A 319 21.38 -0.85 4.45
C GLY A 319 21.86 -0.19 5.75
N LEU A 320 20.95 0.47 6.46
CA LEU A 320 21.23 1.09 7.76
C LEU A 320 21.63 0.04 8.81
N LEU A 321 20.91 -1.08 8.88
CA LEU A 321 21.23 -2.16 9.82
C LEU A 321 22.58 -2.79 9.52
N ASN A 322 22.93 -3.00 8.25
CA ASN A 322 24.24 -3.52 7.89
C ASN A 322 25.37 -2.58 8.33
N ALA A 323 25.22 -1.27 8.13
CA ALA A 323 26.21 -0.28 8.56
C ALA A 323 26.37 -0.27 10.09
N TRP A 324 25.24 -0.36 10.81
CA TRP A 324 25.20 -0.41 12.26
C TRP A 324 25.83 -1.70 12.83
N GLU A 325 25.49 -2.87 12.28
CA GLU A 325 26.01 -4.17 12.72
C GLU A 325 27.51 -4.36 12.45
N GLN A 326 28.05 -3.67 11.44
CA GLN A 326 29.47 -3.65 11.15
C GLN A 326 30.26 -2.64 12.00
N GLU A 327 29.59 -1.94 12.93
CA GLU A 327 30.17 -0.86 13.74
C GLU A 327 30.82 0.26 12.90
N ASN A 328 30.35 0.43 11.65
CA ASN A 328 30.79 1.47 10.72
C ASN A 328 29.59 2.33 10.30
N ASP A 329 29.00 3.03 11.28
CA ASP A 329 27.74 3.73 11.11
C ASP A 329 27.90 5.18 10.59
N THR A 330 28.92 5.41 9.75
CA THR A 330 29.19 6.74 9.17
C THR A 330 28.22 7.05 8.01
N PRO A 331 27.89 8.33 7.73
CA PRO A 331 27.04 8.70 6.60
C PRO A 331 27.48 8.11 5.26
N ALA A 332 28.80 8.09 5.00
CA ALA A 332 29.38 7.51 3.79
C ALA A 332 29.19 5.99 3.70
N ASN A 333 29.31 5.27 4.82
CA ASN A 333 29.09 3.83 4.83
C ASN A 333 27.60 3.48 4.74
N ARG A 334 26.72 4.23 5.42
CA ARG A 334 25.27 4.06 5.34
C ARG A 334 24.76 4.17 3.91
N ILE A 335 25.15 5.21 3.18
CA ILE A 335 24.73 5.36 1.77
C ILE A 335 25.27 4.21 0.90
N THR A 336 26.53 3.81 1.11
CA THR A 336 27.13 2.68 0.37
C THR A 336 26.36 1.39 0.62
N ALA A 337 26.06 1.06 1.88
CA ALA A 337 25.29 -0.11 2.26
C ALA A 337 23.86 -0.08 1.70
N ILE A 338 23.23 1.10 1.63
CA ILE A 338 21.92 1.27 0.97
C ILE A 338 22.01 0.93 -0.52
N PHE A 339 22.99 1.48 -1.26
CA PHE A 339 23.19 1.17 -2.68
C PHE A 339 23.44 -0.32 -2.93
N GLU A 340 24.21 -0.97 -2.07
CA GLU A 340 24.43 -2.42 -2.11
C GLU A 340 23.12 -3.20 -1.93
N GLN A 341 22.25 -2.79 -0.99
CA GLN A 341 20.96 -3.45 -0.79
C GLN A 341 19.99 -3.27 -1.97
N PHE A 342 19.97 -2.09 -2.60
CA PHE A 342 19.23 -1.87 -3.85
C PHE A 342 19.74 -2.80 -4.96
N SER A 343 21.06 -2.91 -5.11
CA SER A 343 21.70 -3.78 -6.09
C SER A 343 21.38 -5.27 -5.85
N LEU A 344 21.47 -5.74 -4.60
CA LEU A 344 21.10 -7.10 -4.20
C LEU A 344 19.62 -7.41 -4.47
N SER A 345 18.75 -6.41 -4.29
CA SER A 345 17.33 -6.52 -4.56
C SER A 345 16.98 -6.39 -6.04
N GLN A 346 17.96 -6.08 -6.90
CA GLN A 346 17.80 -5.75 -8.32
C GLN A 346 16.80 -4.61 -8.56
N VAL A 347 16.84 -3.60 -7.70
CA VAL A 347 16.06 -2.37 -7.85
C VAL A 347 17.02 -1.22 -8.11
N GLU A 348 16.78 -0.44 -9.16
CA GLU A 348 17.55 0.77 -9.43
C GLU A 348 17.06 1.90 -8.52
N LEU A 349 17.94 2.51 -7.73
CA LEU A 349 17.57 3.60 -6.84
C LEU A 349 17.08 4.85 -7.62
N GLN A 350 17.55 5.03 -8.85
CA GLN A 350 17.14 6.12 -9.76
C GLN A 350 15.70 5.95 -10.25
N ARG A 351 15.21 4.71 -10.32
CA ARG A 351 13.86 4.36 -10.79
C ARG A 351 13.23 3.34 -9.84
N PRO A 352 13.05 3.68 -8.55
CA PRO A 352 12.67 2.71 -7.53
C PRO A 352 11.21 2.25 -7.71
N TYR A 353 10.43 2.95 -8.52
CA TYR A 353 9.06 2.58 -8.89
C TYR A 353 8.96 1.44 -9.91
N LEU A 354 10.07 1.04 -10.55
CA LEU A 354 10.10 -0.08 -11.50
C LEU A 354 10.58 -1.37 -10.85
N ASN A 355 10.18 -2.49 -11.45
CA ASN A 355 10.82 -3.77 -11.24
C ASN A 355 12.09 -3.90 -12.11
N ALA A 356 12.95 -4.87 -11.77
CA ALA A 356 14.16 -5.19 -12.53
C ALA A 356 13.86 -5.40 -14.02
N ASN A 357 14.65 -4.76 -14.89
CA ASN A 357 14.55 -4.86 -16.37
C ASN A 357 13.19 -4.43 -16.95
N SER A 358 12.36 -3.74 -16.17
CA SER A 358 11.08 -3.25 -16.64
C SER A 358 11.26 -1.99 -17.49
N GLN A 359 10.58 -1.93 -18.64
CA GLN A 359 10.52 -0.70 -19.43
C GLN A 359 9.65 0.33 -18.72
N ASP A 360 10.17 1.56 -18.63
CA ASP A 360 9.43 2.71 -18.17
C ASP A 360 8.52 3.24 -19.28
N ILE A 361 7.24 2.87 -19.20
CA ILE A 361 6.20 3.31 -20.13
C ILE A 361 5.34 4.43 -19.53
N TYR A 362 5.59 4.81 -18.27
CA TYR A 362 4.68 5.65 -17.51
C TYR A 362 4.92 7.13 -17.81
N MET A 363 3.91 7.83 -18.32
CA MET A 363 4.03 9.24 -18.72
C MET A 363 3.32 10.15 -17.71
N PRO A 364 3.92 11.30 -17.33
CA PRO A 364 3.20 12.37 -16.63
C PRO A 364 1.95 12.82 -17.41
N LEU A 365 0.98 13.39 -16.71
CA LEU A 365 -0.21 13.96 -17.35
C LEU A 365 0.05 15.33 -18.00
N PHE A 366 1.13 16.01 -17.61
CA PHE A 366 1.52 17.34 -18.12
C PHE A 366 3.03 17.58 -17.99
#